data_AF-A0A9D8QN60-F1
#
_entry.id   AF-A0A9D8QN60-F1
#
_cell.length_a   1.000
_cell.length_b   1.000
_cell.length_c   1.000
_cell.angle_alpha   90.00
_cell.angle_beta   90.00
_cell.angle_gamma   90.00
#
_symmetry.space_group_name_H-M   'P 1'
#
loop_
_entity.id
_entity.type
_entity.pdbx_description
1 polymer ?
#
loop_
_entity_poly.entity_id
_entity_poly.type
_entity_poly.pdbx_seq_one_letter_code
_entity_poly.pdbx_strand_id
1 'polypeptide(L)'
;MNESHWMQPYSQPQCAHLALYRCRFHTEESTEIRLRFSADEHAQIFLDGTYLTEGPERGAREYWYYRDLAFRVDPGAHTFLARVRVLPGDWEHNQMSVRPGFYCEDYSGLLNEWECRLEPGIEFEKPFPDWAAAPRVHISSNGTCGGIWEPVRYLEQDRELHTPDLPEMRYEKIVPERRGQGLYYFPHYTCCWTVWHFRGHGRVKVRWSETPYLNGNFDPLHLQGEKGKRDGSVFVGNYDVFEVDGALDWRDFQWRAGHYVETEVTGEVAIEAEFYETGYPIPEYRGDSRLARAAVETLRACAHDTFMDCPFYERLLYAGDSRLEALSLYHLTDDHRLAAKTLRMLLASQRPDGSILTQYPSRLVQVIPSFMPVFVLSFHDYWKRHKTDPLLEELKPKLRNLTGYLMRHVRPDGLRLPGWQFLDWCENWSSGVPPGNCGVSLFGVLALRAAAEILEDPAVEETAEQLAETLRARYYVPEKKLFADDSNHRFFSEHAQSLAVLAGFSDVLLDASGLTPCSIYFSYYYLCACRAQGREDLIRRRLSLWENVLREGLTTFPEEFGVTRSDCHAWGSYILLFLPGAGET
;
A
#
# COMPACT_ATOMS: atom_id res chain seq x y z
N MET A 1 -3.07 -10.17 -40.31
CA MET A 1 -2.23 -10.52 -39.16
C MET A 1 -2.98 -10.01 -37.95
N ASN A 2 -3.28 -10.88 -36.98
CA ASN A 2 -4.09 -10.50 -35.80
C ASN A 2 -3.28 -9.49 -34.96
N GLU A 3 -3.56 -8.20 -35.13
CA GLU A 3 -2.86 -7.10 -34.43
C GLU A 3 -3.34 -6.90 -32.98
N SER A 4 -4.26 -7.75 -32.48
CA SER A 4 -4.69 -7.73 -31.09
C SER A 4 -4.19 -8.95 -30.32
N HIS A 5 -3.43 -8.67 -29.26
CA HIS A 5 -2.88 -9.64 -28.29
C HIS A 5 -3.72 -9.80 -27.02
N TRP A 6 -4.75 -8.97 -26.84
CA TRP A 6 -5.69 -9.08 -25.71
C TRP A 6 -6.73 -10.16 -26.00
N MET A 7 -7.00 -10.98 -25.00
CA MET A 7 -7.86 -12.14 -25.06
C MET A 7 -8.89 -12.13 -23.92
N GLN A 8 -10.11 -12.55 -24.24
CA GLN A 8 -11.16 -12.78 -23.24
C GLN A 8 -12.06 -13.98 -23.59
N PRO A 9 -12.78 -14.53 -22.61
CA PRO A 9 -13.90 -15.42 -22.87
C PRO A 9 -15.02 -14.75 -23.69
N TYR A 10 -15.75 -15.51 -24.50
CA TYR A 10 -16.88 -14.99 -25.27
C TYR A 10 -18.02 -14.49 -24.37
N SER A 11 -18.23 -15.15 -23.23
CA SER A 11 -19.14 -14.70 -22.18
C SER A 11 -18.34 -14.28 -20.96
N GLN A 12 -18.52 -13.03 -20.50
CA GLN A 12 -17.95 -12.57 -19.24
C GLN A 12 -19.04 -12.45 -18.18
N PRO A 13 -18.91 -13.17 -17.05
CA PRO A 13 -19.77 -12.96 -15.90
C PRO A 13 -19.67 -11.53 -15.36
N GLN A 14 -20.78 -11.01 -14.84
CA GLN A 14 -20.81 -9.74 -14.12
C GLN A 14 -20.34 -9.86 -12.66
N CYS A 15 -20.07 -11.07 -12.18
CA CYS A 15 -19.53 -11.34 -10.85
C CYS A 15 -18.01 -11.55 -10.89
N ALA A 16 -17.36 -11.45 -9.73
CA ALA A 16 -15.96 -11.85 -9.60
C ALA A 16 -15.79 -13.32 -9.96
N HIS A 17 -14.78 -13.62 -10.78
CA HIS A 17 -14.52 -14.95 -11.29
C HIS A 17 -13.05 -15.11 -11.66
N LEU A 18 -12.67 -16.35 -11.90
CA LEU A 18 -11.35 -16.70 -12.40
C LEU A 18 -11.46 -17.18 -13.85
N ALA A 19 -10.65 -16.59 -14.73
CA ALA A 19 -10.49 -16.99 -16.11
C ALA A 19 -9.12 -17.64 -16.31
N LEU A 20 -9.11 -18.86 -16.84
CA LEU A 20 -7.90 -19.52 -17.31
C LEU A 20 -7.75 -19.30 -18.80
N TYR A 21 -6.53 -19.05 -19.23
CA TYR A 21 -6.13 -18.99 -20.63
C TYR A 21 -5.02 -20.02 -20.82
N ARG A 22 -5.13 -20.84 -21.85
CA ARG A 22 -4.17 -21.90 -22.13
C ARG A 22 -3.75 -21.87 -23.57
N CYS A 23 -2.47 -22.12 -23.80
CA CYS A 23 -1.96 -22.52 -25.10
C CYS A 23 -1.20 -23.85 -24.96
N ARG A 24 -1.48 -24.79 -25.87
CA ARG A 24 -0.75 -26.06 -25.97
C ARG A 24 0.14 -26.00 -27.19
N PHE A 25 1.38 -26.43 -27.04
CA PHE A 25 2.36 -26.38 -28.11
C PHE A 25 3.31 -27.58 -28.02
N HIS A 26 4.05 -27.81 -29.10
CA HIS A 26 5.02 -28.90 -29.19
C HIS A 26 6.35 -28.35 -29.70
N THR A 27 7.45 -28.89 -29.17
CA THR A 27 8.80 -28.57 -29.65
C THR A 27 9.56 -29.86 -29.94
N GLU A 28 10.28 -29.91 -31.07
CA GLU A 28 11.10 -31.06 -31.48
C GLU A 28 12.53 -30.99 -30.91
N GLU A 29 12.95 -29.78 -30.53
CA GLU A 29 14.24 -29.48 -29.94
C GLU A 29 14.07 -28.54 -28.75
N SER A 30 15.08 -28.49 -27.88
CA SER A 30 15.06 -27.56 -26.76
C SER A 30 15.00 -26.12 -27.27
N THR A 31 13.87 -25.47 -27.01
CA THR A 31 13.53 -24.17 -27.56
C THR A 31 13.41 -23.13 -26.45
N GLU A 32 13.85 -21.91 -26.73
CA GLU A 32 13.60 -20.77 -25.84
C GLU A 32 12.29 -20.09 -26.25
N ILE A 33 11.37 -19.97 -25.29
CA ILE A 33 10.14 -19.20 -25.44
C ILE A 33 10.41 -17.81 -24.89
N ARG A 34 10.07 -16.79 -25.68
CA ARG A 34 10.10 -15.38 -25.26
C ARG A 34 8.74 -14.77 -25.52
N LEU A 35 8.17 -14.16 -24.50
CA LEU A 35 6.87 -13.52 -24.59
C LEU A 35 6.80 -12.29 -23.70
N ARG A 36 5.81 -11.47 -23.98
CA ARG A 36 5.35 -10.38 -23.14
C ARG A 36 3.91 -10.64 -22.74
N PHE A 37 3.59 -10.48 -21.46
CA PHE A 37 2.22 -10.62 -20.98
C PHE A 37 1.76 -9.44 -20.12
N SER A 38 0.45 -9.26 -20.06
CA SER A 38 -0.23 -8.36 -19.12
C SER A 38 -1.60 -8.95 -18.79
N ALA A 39 -2.29 -8.37 -17.82
CA ALA A 39 -3.60 -8.81 -17.40
C ALA A 39 -4.42 -7.64 -16.86
N ASP A 40 -5.73 -7.82 -16.87
CA ASP A 40 -6.66 -6.95 -16.17
C ASP A 40 -7.42 -7.79 -15.13
N GLU A 41 -7.01 -7.82 -13.86
CA GLU A 41 -5.98 -6.93 -13.25
C GLU A 41 -4.63 -7.60 -13.00
N HIS A 42 -4.60 -8.91 -12.81
CA HIS A 42 -3.41 -9.66 -12.44
C HIS A 42 -3.51 -11.14 -12.87
N ALA A 43 -2.39 -11.72 -13.27
CA ALA A 43 -2.25 -13.08 -13.75
C ALA A 43 -1.11 -13.80 -13.03
N GLN A 44 -1.30 -15.11 -12.83
CA GLN A 44 -0.21 -16.02 -12.52
C GLN A 44 0.04 -16.95 -13.69
N ILE A 45 1.30 -17.17 -14.01
CA ILE A 45 1.75 -17.90 -15.19
C ILE A 45 2.30 -19.26 -14.79
N PHE A 46 1.91 -20.30 -15.52
CA PHE A 46 2.31 -21.68 -15.30
C PHE A 46 2.76 -22.34 -16.60
N LEU A 47 3.73 -23.23 -16.49
CA LEU A 47 4.17 -24.14 -17.56
C LEU A 47 4.11 -25.57 -17.04
N ASP A 48 3.34 -26.42 -17.71
CA ASP A 48 3.18 -27.83 -17.35
C ASP A 48 2.77 -28.05 -15.89
N GLY A 49 1.95 -27.13 -15.36
CA GLY A 49 1.50 -27.12 -13.97
C GLY A 49 2.48 -26.48 -12.98
N THR A 50 3.70 -26.13 -13.41
CA THR A 50 4.70 -25.46 -12.57
C THR A 50 4.54 -23.95 -12.65
N TYR A 51 4.50 -23.28 -11.50
CA TYR A 51 4.46 -21.81 -11.44
C TYR A 51 5.75 -21.21 -11.99
N LEU A 52 5.62 -20.21 -12.86
CA LEU A 52 6.76 -19.47 -13.42
C LEU A 52 6.87 -18.07 -12.81
N THR A 53 5.80 -17.28 -12.86
CA THR A 53 5.81 -15.88 -12.45
C THR A 53 4.40 -15.33 -12.30
N GLU A 54 4.28 -14.05 -11.94
CA GLU A 54 3.02 -13.33 -11.86
C GLU A 54 3.14 -11.90 -12.41
N GLY A 55 2.01 -11.20 -12.50
CA GLY A 55 1.96 -9.79 -12.87
C GLY A 55 0.73 -9.44 -13.69
N PRO A 56 0.65 -8.22 -14.23
CA PRO A 56 1.63 -7.15 -14.10
C PRO A 56 1.63 -6.52 -12.71
N GLU A 57 2.62 -5.66 -12.41
CA GLU A 57 2.58 -4.81 -11.22
C GLU A 57 1.33 -3.90 -11.23
N ARG A 58 0.81 -3.55 -10.05
CA ARG A 58 -0.31 -2.62 -9.93
C ARG A 58 -0.03 -1.32 -10.65
N GLY A 59 -1.02 -0.87 -11.41
CA GLY A 59 -0.94 0.36 -12.18
C GLY A 59 -2.24 1.13 -12.17
N ALA A 60 -2.25 2.18 -12.98
CA ALA A 60 -3.37 3.09 -13.17
C ALA A 60 -3.95 2.93 -14.58
N ARG A 61 -5.10 3.55 -14.85
CA ARG A 61 -5.69 3.52 -16.21
C ARG A 61 -4.74 4.06 -17.27
N GLU A 62 -3.96 5.07 -16.89
CA GLU A 62 -2.99 5.77 -17.72
C GLU A 62 -1.63 5.07 -17.77
N TYR A 63 -1.38 4.11 -16.87
CA TYR A 63 -0.09 3.44 -16.71
C TYR A 63 -0.34 1.96 -16.42
N TRP A 64 -0.54 1.19 -17.49
CA TRP A 64 -0.76 -0.25 -17.40
C TRP A 64 0.48 -1.02 -17.77
N TYR A 65 0.96 -1.89 -16.90
CA TYR A 65 2.25 -2.52 -17.09
C TYR A 65 2.16 -3.87 -17.82
N TYR A 66 3.24 -4.25 -18.49
CA TYR A 66 3.47 -5.62 -18.98
C TYR A 66 4.63 -6.26 -18.24
N ARG A 67 4.84 -7.56 -18.42
CA ARG A 67 6.05 -8.26 -18.00
C ARG A 67 6.61 -9.06 -19.17
N ASP A 68 7.91 -8.93 -19.39
CA ASP A 68 8.65 -9.78 -20.32
C ASP A 68 9.08 -11.07 -19.61
N LEU A 69 8.96 -12.19 -20.30
CA LEU A 69 9.28 -13.52 -19.78
C LEU A 69 10.06 -14.31 -20.82
N ALA A 70 11.13 -14.96 -20.38
CA ALA A 70 11.91 -15.89 -21.19
C ALA A 70 12.18 -17.17 -20.40
N PHE A 71 11.94 -18.33 -21.01
CA PHE A 71 12.23 -19.64 -20.41
C PHE A 71 12.55 -20.66 -21.50
N ARG A 72 13.22 -21.74 -21.13
CA ARG A 72 13.51 -22.85 -22.04
C ARG A 72 12.59 -24.02 -21.76
N VAL A 73 12.21 -24.72 -22.83
CA VAL A 73 11.49 -25.99 -22.78
C VAL A 73 12.34 -27.09 -23.42
N ASP A 74 12.15 -28.31 -22.97
CA ASP A 74 12.74 -29.51 -23.57
C ASP A 74 11.88 -30.00 -24.74
N PRO A 75 12.37 -30.91 -25.61
CA PRO A 75 11.54 -31.50 -26.66
C PRO A 75 10.32 -32.22 -26.05
N GLY A 76 9.14 -31.94 -26.59
CA GLY A 76 7.90 -32.53 -26.09
C GLY A 76 6.67 -31.64 -26.23
N ALA A 77 5.56 -32.14 -25.69
CA ALA A 77 4.30 -31.40 -25.61
C ALA A 77 4.26 -30.60 -24.31
N HIS A 78 3.88 -29.34 -24.42
CA HIS A 78 3.83 -28.39 -23.30
C HIS A 78 2.47 -27.69 -23.22
N THR A 79 2.15 -27.23 -22.02
CA THR A 79 0.98 -26.43 -21.72
C THR A 79 1.39 -25.15 -21.00
N PHE A 80 1.25 -24.02 -21.69
CA PHE A 80 1.33 -22.69 -21.07
C PHE A 80 -0.05 -22.30 -20.55
N LEU A 81 -0.14 -21.81 -19.31
CA LEU A 81 -1.40 -21.44 -18.69
C LEU A 81 -1.26 -20.12 -17.93
N ALA A 82 -2.15 -19.17 -18.22
CA ALA A 82 -2.35 -17.95 -17.46
C ALA A 82 -3.63 -18.04 -16.63
N ARG A 83 -3.51 -17.76 -15.34
CA ARG A 83 -4.57 -17.80 -14.34
C ARG A 83 -4.93 -16.38 -13.95
N VAL A 84 -6.01 -15.83 -14.51
CA VAL A 84 -6.36 -14.41 -14.45
C VAL A 84 -7.57 -14.17 -13.57
N ARG A 85 -7.40 -13.33 -12.56
CA ARG A 85 -8.48 -12.94 -11.66
C ARG A 85 -9.23 -11.74 -12.22
N VAL A 86 -10.54 -11.88 -12.35
CA VAL A 86 -11.43 -10.82 -12.86
C VAL A 86 -12.36 -10.36 -11.74
N LEU A 87 -12.21 -9.10 -11.34
CA LEU A 87 -12.94 -8.48 -10.24
C LEU A 87 -13.77 -7.29 -10.75
N PRO A 88 -14.96 -7.53 -11.34
CA PRO A 88 -15.78 -6.45 -11.90
C PRO A 88 -16.48 -5.65 -10.79
N GLY A 89 -16.37 -4.33 -10.81
CA GLY A 89 -16.98 -3.43 -9.82
C GLY A 89 -16.14 -3.24 -8.57
N ASP A 90 -16.80 -3.08 -7.41
CA ASP A 90 -16.19 -2.62 -6.16
C ASP A 90 -15.66 -3.77 -5.28
N TRP A 91 -14.84 -4.67 -5.81
CA TRP A 91 -14.30 -5.82 -5.05
C TRP A 91 -12.98 -5.54 -4.35
N GLU A 92 -12.05 -4.91 -5.05
CA GLU A 92 -10.72 -4.60 -4.53
C GLU A 92 -10.39 -3.16 -4.90
N HIS A 93 -10.36 -2.29 -3.90
CA HIS A 93 -10.27 -0.85 -4.13
C HIS A 93 -8.86 -0.36 -4.36
N ASN A 94 -7.84 -1.15 -4.02
CA ASN A 94 -6.41 -0.84 -4.23
C ASN A 94 -5.90 -1.21 -5.63
N GLN A 95 -6.78 -1.68 -6.52
CA GLN A 95 -6.45 -2.05 -7.89
C GLN A 95 -7.48 -1.49 -8.87
N MET A 96 -7.00 -1.08 -10.04
CA MET A 96 -7.82 -0.54 -11.12
C MET A 96 -8.12 -1.62 -12.13
N SER A 97 -9.34 -1.59 -12.70
CA SER A 97 -9.74 -2.34 -13.89
C SER A 97 -10.25 -1.38 -14.95
N VAL A 98 -9.98 -1.70 -16.21
CA VAL A 98 -10.47 -0.95 -17.37
C VAL A 98 -11.30 -1.86 -18.28
N ARG A 99 -10.76 -3.02 -18.62
CA ARG A 99 -11.47 -4.07 -19.37
C ARG A 99 -10.81 -5.42 -19.10
N PRO A 100 -11.50 -6.38 -18.45
CA PRO A 100 -10.93 -7.67 -18.09
C PRO A 100 -10.38 -8.44 -19.29
N GLY A 101 -9.22 -9.06 -19.12
CA GLY A 101 -8.59 -9.86 -20.16
C GLY A 101 -7.16 -10.29 -19.83
N PHE A 102 -6.60 -11.09 -20.71
CA PHE A 102 -5.19 -11.49 -20.70
C PHE A 102 -4.51 -11.01 -21.97
N TYR A 103 -3.35 -10.39 -21.86
CA TYR A 103 -2.54 -9.99 -22.99
C TYR A 103 -1.36 -10.94 -23.13
N CYS A 104 -1.10 -11.44 -24.34
CA CYS A 104 0.12 -12.18 -24.65
C CYS A 104 0.64 -11.82 -26.05
N GLU A 105 1.84 -11.28 -26.10
CA GLU A 105 2.62 -11.11 -27.33
C GLU A 105 3.75 -12.14 -27.30
N ASP A 106 3.68 -13.13 -28.19
CA ASP A 106 4.67 -14.19 -28.30
C ASP A 106 5.69 -13.90 -29.40
N TYR A 107 6.96 -13.85 -29.03
CA TYR A 107 8.08 -13.63 -29.94
C TYR A 107 8.69 -14.94 -30.46
N SER A 108 8.25 -16.10 -29.94
CA SER A 108 8.72 -17.42 -30.38
C SER A 108 7.89 -18.01 -31.54
N GLY A 109 6.64 -17.56 -31.71
CA GLY A 109 5.72 -18.06 -32.73
C GLY A 109 5.07 -19.41 -32.39
N LEU A 110 5.18 -19.86 -31.14
CA LEU A 110 4.69 -21.14 -30.65
C LEU A 110 3.38 -21.03 -29.83
N LEU A 111 3.02 -19.83 -29.35
CA LEU A 111 1.83 -19.59 -28.54
C LEU A 111 0.70 -18.94 -29.35
N ASN A 112 0.13 -19.71 -30.26
CA ASN A 112 -0.82 -19.24 -31.28
C ASN A 112 -2.25 -19.78 -31.14
N GLU A 113 -2.43 -20.96 -30.56
CA GLU A 113 -3.74 -21.59 -30.35
C GLU A 113 -4.20 -21.42 -28.90
N TRP A 114 -4.92 -20.33 -28.64
CA TRP A 114 -5.40 -19.98 -27.32
C TRP A 114 -6.84 -20.44 -27.08
N GLU A 115 -7.02 -21.11 -25.94
CA GLU A 115 -8.31 -21.46 -25.37
C GLU A 115 -8.47 -20.75 -24.03
N CYS A 116 -9.71 -20.51 -23.60
CA CYS A 116 -10.02 -20.05 -22.27
C CYS A 116 -11.12 -20.87 -21.61
N ARG A 117 -11.17 -20.80 -20.29
CA ARG A 117 -12.18 -21.44 -19.46
C ARG A 117 -12.43 -20.59 -18.22
N LEU A 118 -13.70 -20.45 -17.83
CA LEU A 118 -14.06 -19.91 -16.52
C LEU A 118 -14.03 -21.03 -15.49
N GLU A 119 -13.46 -20.80 -14.31
CA GLU A 119 -13.45 -21.81 -13.23
C GLU A 119 -14.77 -21.80 -12.45
N PRO A 120 -15.68 -22.77 -12.64
CA PRO A 120 -16.98 -22.75 -11.98
C PRO A 120 -16.91 -23.15 -10.50
N GLY A 121 -15.79 -23.76 -10.07
CA GLY A 121 -15.61 -24.27 -8.72
C GLY A 121 -15.05 -23.26 -7.73
N ILE A 122 -14.85 -22.00 -8.13
CA ILE A 122 -14.30 -20.94 -7.30
C ILE A 122 -15.31 -19.80 -7.21
N GLU A 123 -15.73 -19.50 -5.99
CA GLU A 123 -16.59 -18.38 -5.66
C GLU A 123 -15.78 -17.34 -4.88
N PHE A 124 -16.04 -16.05 -5.16
CA PHE A 124 -15.45 -14.94 -4.42
C PHE A 124 -16.46 -14.35 -3.45
N GLU A 125 -16.03 -14.12 -2.22
CA GLU A 125 -16.78 -13.39 -1.21
C GLU A 125 -16.10 -12.06 -0.88
N LYS A 126 -16.91 -11.11 -0.37
CA LYS A 126 -16.38 -9.81 0.03
C LYS A 126 -15.29 -9.95 1.12
N PRO A 127 -14.31 -9.03 1.12
CA PRO A 127 -13.25 -8.99 2.12
C PRO A 127 -13.79 -8.96 3.56
N PHE A 128 -12.99 -9.49 4.49
CA PHE A 128 -13.23 -9.43 5.94
C PHE A 128 -11.88 -9.35 6.68
N PRO A 129 -11.78 -8.62 7.81
CA PRO A 129 -12.82 -7.80 8.43
C PRO A 129 -12.96 -6.42 7.79
N ASP A 130 -11.94 -5.96 7.06
CA ASP A 130 -11.94 -4.69 6.36
C ASP A 130 -12.41 -4.83 4.91
N TRP A 131 -12.96 -3.74 4.37
CA TRP A 131 -13.60 -3.65 3.06
C TRP A 131 -12.60 -3.61 1.89
N ALA A 132 -11.36 -3.16 2.10
CA ALA A 132 -10.34 -3.03 1.06
C ALA A 132 -9.35 -4.20 1.00
N ALA A 133 -9.42 -5.12 1.96
CA ALA A 133 -8.59 -6.32 1.95
C ALA A 133 -8.86 -7.22 0.72
N ALA A 134 -7.99 -8.20 0.52
CA ALA A 134 -8.14 -9.22 -0.51
C ALA A 134 -9.51 -9.94 -0.45
N PRO A 135 -10.19 -10.17 -1.59
CA PRO A 135 -11.40 -11.01 -1.62
C PRO A 135 -11.15 -12.39 -1.02
N ARG A 136 -12.18 -12.96 -0.41
CA ARG A 136 -12.15 -14.33 0.12
C ARG A 136 -12.50 -15.30 -0.99
N VAL A 137 -11.90 -16.48 -0.98
CA VAL A 137 -12.25 -17.55 -1.93
C VAL A 137 -12.92 -18.71 -1.21
N HIS A 138 -13.95 -19.24 -1.86
CA HIS A 138 -14.57 -20.51 -1.53
C HIS A 138 -14.38 -21.47 -2.70
N ILE A 139 -13.68 -22.58 -2.45
CA ILE A 139 -13.39 -23.60 -3.45
C ILE A 139 -14.28 -24.81 -3.20
N SER A 140 -15.10 -25.16 -4.17
CA SER A 140 -15.99 -26.34 -4.12
C SER A 140 -15.23 -27.66 -4.31
N SER A 141 -15.88 -28.78 -3.97
CA SER A 141 -15.31 -30.13 -4.09
C SER A 141 -14.96 -30.54 -5.54
N ASN A 142 -15.54 -29.87 -6.53
CA ASN A 142 -15.18 -30.07 -7.95
C ASN A 142 -13.87 -29.36 -8.35
N GLY A 143 -13.25 -28.63 -7.41
CA GLY A 143 -11.95 -27.98 -7.54
C GLY A 143 -11.82 -27.12 -8.80
N THR A 144 -10.65 -27.22 -9.46
CA THR A 144 -10.33 -26.59 -10.75
C THR A 144 -10.50 -27.56 -11.94
N CYS A 145 -11.30 -28.62 -11.77
CA CYS A 145 -11.39 -29.73 -12.71
C CYS A 145 -12.64 -29.68 -13.61
N GLY A 146 -13.50 -28.66 -13.43
CA GLY A 146 -14.74 -28.47 -14.21
C GLY A 146 -14.59 -27.55 -15.43
N GLY A 147 -15.68 -27.38 -16.19
CA GLY A 147 -15.79 -26.40 -17.27
C GLY A 147 -15.33 -26.88 -18.66
N ILE A 148 -15.73 -26.14 -19.69
CA ILE A 148 -15.42 -26.41 -21.11
C ILE A 148 -14.37 -25.39 -21.57
N TRP A 149 -13.33 -25.88 -22.24
CA TRP A 149 -12.36 -25.03 -22.92
C TRP A 149 -12.97 -24.54 -24.23
N GLU A 150 -12.95 -23.23 -24.44
CA GLU A 150 -13.49 -22.58 -25.63
C GLU A 150 -12.39 -21.73 -26.28
N PRO A 151 -12.44 -21.48 -27.60
CA PRO A 151 -11.54 -20.53 -28.24
C PRO A 151 -11.61 -19.15 -27.58
N VAL A 152 -10.48 -18.45 -27.48
CA VAL A 152 -10.48 -17.06 -27.01
C VAL A 152 -11.12 -16.11 -28.02
N ARG A 153 -11.73 -15.04 -27.52
CA ARG A 153 -12.07 -13.87 -28.31
C ARG A 153 -10.94 -12.85 -28.21
N TYR A 154 -10.36 -12.48 -29.35
CA TYR A 154 -9.41 -11.38 -29.45
C TYR A 154 -10.11 -10.02 -29.38
N LEU A 155 -9.42 -9.07 -28.77
CA LEU A 155 -9.99 -7.83 -28.27
C LEU A 155 -9.29 -6.61 -28.86
N GLU A 156 -9.93 -5.85 -29.74
CA GLU A 156 -9.39 -4.54 -30.11
C GLU A 156 -9.37 -3.64 -28.86
N GLN A 157 -8.17 -3.25 -28.44
CA GLN A 157 -7.94 -2.41 -27.27
C GLN A 157 -6.73 -1.51 -27.54
N ASP A 158 -6.90 -0.24 -27.22
CA ASP A 158 -5.93 0.85 -27.42
C ASP A 158 -5.15 1.20 -26.14
N ARG A 159 -5.25 0.38 -25.10
CA ARG A 159 -4.52 0.60 -23.84
C ARG A 159 -3.03 0.49 -24.09
N GLU A 160 -2.32 1.58 -23.85
CA GLU A 160 -0.87 1.61 -23.87
C GLU A 160 -0.30 0.72 -22.74
N LEU A 161 0.69 -0.10 -23.09
CA LEU A 161 1.39 -0.97 -22.15
C LEU A 161 2.79 -0.41 -21.87
N HIS A 162 3.10 -0.24 -20.59
CA HIS A 162 4.34 0.34 -20.10
C HIS A 162 5.28 -0.74 -19.56
N THR A 163 6.58 -0.48 -19.69
CA THR A 163 7.62 -1.26 -19.01
C THR A 163 7.42 -1.21 -17.49
N PRO A 164 7.65 -2.30 -16.74
CA PRO A 164 7.67 -2.26 -15.28
C PRO A 164 8.57 -1.14 -14.74
N ASP A 165 8.09 -0.40 -13.74
CA ASP A 165 8.90 0.61 -13.05
C ASP A 165 9.82 -0.03 -12.00
N LEU A 166 9.47 -1.23 -11.51
CA LEU A 166 10.01 -1.81 -10.29
C LEU A 166 10.88 -3.06 -10.55
N PRO A 167 11.84 -3.37 -9.65
CA PRO A 167 12.50 -4.66 -9.64
C PRO A 167 11.52 -5.79 -9.29
N GLU A 168 11.97 -7.03 -9.47
CA GLU A 168 11.22 -8.18 -8.98
C GLU A 168 11.06 -8.13 -7.46
N MET A 169 9.86 -8.48 -6.98
CA MET A 169 9.59 -8.63 -5.57
C MET A 169 10.36 -9.81 -4.99
N ARG A 170 10.69 -9.74 -3.70
CA ARG A 170 11.24 -10.87 -2.95
C ARG A 170 10.29 -12.06 -3.02
N TYR A 171 10.87 -13.25 -3.12
CA TYR A 171 10.14 -14.51 -3.12
C TYR A 171 10.97 -15.57 -2.40
N GLU A 172 10.93 -15.53 -1.08
CA GLU A 172 11.87 -16.26 -0.21
C GLU A 172 11.12 -17.35 0.56
N LYS A 173 11.49 -18.63 0.39
CA LYS A 173 10.84 -19.72 1.13
C LYS A 173 11.14 -19.61 2.62
N ILE A 174 10.10 -19.57 3.44
CA ILE A 174 10.19 -19.48 4.91
C ILE A 174 9.47 -20.66 5.57
N VAL A 175 9.84 -20.93 6.82
CA VAL A 175 9.24 -22.02 7.62
C VAL A 175 8.67 -21.42 8.90
N PRO A 176 7.34 -21.37 9.07
CA PRO A 176 6.72 -20.93 10.31
C PRO A 176 6.90 -21.93 11.45
N GLU A 177 6.78 -21.45 12.68
CA GLU A 177 6.62 -22.30 13.86
C GLU A 177 5.23 -22.96 13.87
N ARG A 178 5.15 -24.20 14.35
CA ARG A 178 3.89 -24.91 14.60
C ARG A 178 3.49 -24.77 16.06
N ARG A 179 2.32 -24.19 16.34
CA ARG A 179 1.81 -23.96 17.71
C ARG A 179 0.52 -24.74 17.96
N GLY A 180 0.65 -26.03 18.25
CA GLY A 180 -0.49 -26.93 18.40
C GLY A 180 -1.06 -27.40 17.05
N GLN A 181 -2.27 -27.95 17.07
CA GLN A 181 -2.92 -28.42 15.85
C GLN A 181 -3.51 -27.26 15.06
N GLY A 182 -3.15 -27.16 13.78
CA GLY A 182 -3.75 -26.22 12.85
C GLY A 182 -3.35 -24.75 13.04
N LEU A 183 -2.25 -24.45 13.73
CA LEU A 183 -1.78 -23.08 13.88
C LEU A 183 -0.32 -22.94 13.45
N TYR A 184 -0.10 -22.05 12.48
CA TYR A 184 1.21 -21.59 12.04
C TYR A 184 1.49 -20.22 12.66
N TYR A 185 2.72 -20.00 13.11
CA TYR A 185 3.16 -18.72 13.67
C TYR A 185 4.46 -18.23 13.03
N PHE A 186 4.48 -16.97 12.65
CA PHE A 186 5.65 -16.25 12.17
C PHE A 186 6.20 -15.35 13.28
N PRO A 187 7.46 -15.53 13.71
CA PRO A 187 8.08 -14.68 14.73
C PRO A 187 8.20 -13.21 14.34
N HIS A 188 8.23 -12.92 13.04
CA HIS A 188 8.25 -11.59 12.47
C HIS A 188 6.96 -11.35 11.69
N TYR A 189 6.55 -10.09 11.57
CA TYR A 189 5.40 -9.74 10.75
C TYR A 189 5.73 -10.08 9.30
N THR A 190 4.89 -10.89 8.66
CA THR A 190 5.23 -11.45 7.34
C THR A 190 4.12 -11.14 6.34
N CYS A 191 4.51 -10.67 5.15
CA CYS A 191 3.69 -10.71 3.95
C CYS A 191 4.12 -11.93 3.12
N CYS A 192 3.24 -12.89 2.83
CA CYS A 192 3.66 -14.08 2.09
C CYS A 192 2.60 -14.65 1.15
N TRP A 193 3.11 -15.33 0.13
CA TRP A 193 2.37 -16.27 -0.70
C TRP A 193 2.32 -17.64 -0.03
N THR A 194 1.20 -18.34 -0.18
CA THR A 194 1.07 -19.72 0.28
C THR A 194 0.75 -20.66 -0.88
N VAL A 195 1.36 -21.85 -0.83
CA VAL A 195 0.96 -23.00 -1.62
C VAL A 195 0.47 -24.07 -0.66
N TRP A 196 -0.78 -24.49 -0.82
CA TRP A 196 -1.47 -25.47 0.00
C TRP A 196 -1.62 -26.78 -0.75
N HIS A 197 -1.43 -27.88 -0.03
CA HIS A 197 -1.69 -29.23 -0.52
C HIS A 197 -2.65 -29.91 0.46
N PHE A 198 -3.87 -30.13 0.01
CA PHE A 198 -4.92 -30.79 0.78
C PHE A 198 -5.14 -32.20 0.26
N ARG A 199 -5.22 -33.18 1.17
CA ARG A 199 -5.47 -34.59 0.83
C ARG A 199 -6.51 -35.18 1.77
N GLY A 200 -7.55 -35.82 1.23
CA GLY A 200 -8.61 -36.46 2.00
C GLY A 200 -10.01 -35.95 1.64
N HIS A 201 -10.93 -36.00 2.61
CA HIS A 201 -12.34 -35.64 2.39
C HIS A 201 -12.87 -34.77 3.53
N GLY A 202 -13.29 -33.54 3.21
CA GLY A 202 -13.80 -32.62 4.22
C GLY A 202 -13.66 -31.15 3.82
N ARG A 203 -13.77 -30.27 4.80
CA ARG A 203 -13.70 -28.82 4.64
C ARG A 203 -12.54 -28.26 5.43
N VAL A 204 -11.75 -27.38 4.81
CA VAL A 204 -10.67 -26.62 5.44
C VAL A 204 -10.99 -25.14 5.36
N LYS A 205 -10.89 -24.43 6.49
CA LYS A 205 -10.91 -22.96 6.53
C LYS A 205 -9.53 -22.48 6.95
N VAL A 206 -8.93 -21.59 6.17
CA VAL A 206 -7.61 -21.00 6.43
C VAL A 206 -7.78 -19.52 6.73
N ARG A 207 -7.43 -19.08 7.94
CA ARG A 207 -7.56 -17.69 8.39
C ARG A 207 -6.20 -17.09 8.68
N TRP A 208 -5.94 -15.92 8.12
CA TRP A 208 -4.80 -15.07 8.45
C TRP A 208 -5.17 -14.04 9.52
N SER A 209 -4.25 -13.74 10.44
CA SER A 209 -4.45 -12.73 11.47
C SER A 209 -3.14 -12.02 11.81
N GLU A 210 -3.16 -10.68 11.97
CA GLU A 210 -2.00 -9.94 12.49
C GLU A 210 -1.63 -10.48 13.86
N THR A 211 -2.54 -10.36 14.82
CA THR A 211 -2.38 -10.84 16.19
C THR A 211 -3.74 -11.18 16.79
N PRO A 212 -3.80 -12.14 17.74
CA PRO A 212 -5.04 -12.52 18.37
C PRO A 212 -5.52 -11.48 19.39
N TYR A 213 -6.84 -11.32 19.45
CA TYR A 213 -7.53 -10.53 20.47
C TYR A 213 -7.62 -11.31 21.80
N LEU A 214 -7.59 -10.61 22.93
CA LEU A 214 -7.69 -11.20 24.27
C LEU A 214 -9.04 -11.86 24.51
N ASN A 215 -10.10 -11.33 23.92
CA ASN A 215 -11.47 -11.74 24.17
C ASN A 215 -12.33 -11.54 22.90
N GLY A 216 -13.59 -11.97 22.97
CA GLY A 216 -14.54 -11.88 21.86
C GLY A 216 -15.15 -10.49 21.65
N ASN A 217 -14.63 -9.42 22.27
CA ASN A 217 -15.20 -8.07 22.20
C ASN A 217 -14.63 -7.25 21.04
N PHE A 218 -14.20 -7.90 19.97
CA PHE A 218 -13.81 -7.21 18.74
C PHE A 218 -14.98 -6.37 18.22
N ASP A 219 -14.77 -5.06 18.06
CA ASP A 219 -15.74 -4.15 17.47
C ASP A 219 -15.61 -4.21 15.94
N PRO A 220 -16.58 -4.79 15.22
CA PRO A 220 -16.52 -4.90 13.78
C PRO A 220 -16.74 -3.57 13.05
N LEU A 221 -17.24 -2.53 13.72
CA LEU A 221 -17.47 -1.22 13.11
C LEU A 221 -16.18 -0.39 13.05
N HIS A 222 -15.43 -0.39 14.16
CA HIS A 222 -14.16 0.34 14.26
C HIS A 222 -12.94 -0.54 14.01
N LEU A 223 -13.14 -1.85 13.85
CA LEU A 223 -12.09 -2.86 13.62
C LEU A 223 -11.04 -2.88 14.75
N GLN A 224 -11.47 -2.63 15.98
CA GLN A 224 -10.61 -2.52 17.15
C GLN A 224 -11.02 -3.51 18.24
N GLY A 225 -10.08 -3.81 19.13
CA GLY A 225 -10.28 -4.67 20.27
C GLY A 225 -8.99 -4.85 21.07
N GLU A 226 -9.10 -5.33 22.29
CA GLU A 226 -7.94 -5.54 23.15
C GLU A 226 -7.09 -6.71 22.65
N LYS A 227 -5.80 -6.45 22.39
CA LYS A 227 -4.83 -7.47 21.94
C LYS A 227 -3.77 -7.82 23.00
N GLY A 228 -3.85 -7.23 24.20
CA GLY A 228 -2.91 -7.49 25.30
C GLY A 228 -1.46 -7.23 24.88
N LYS A 229 -0.57 -8.19 25.18
CA LYS A 229 0.82 -8.19 24.69
C LYS A 229 0.97 -9.01 23.39
N ARG A 230 -0.08 -8.98 22.56
CA ARG A 230 -0.24 -9.85 21.38
C ARG A 230 -0.27 -11.34 21.75
N ASP A 231 -0.83 -11.62 22.92
CA ASP A 231 -0.92 -12.91 23.59
C ASP A 231 -2.38 -13.38 23.80
N GLY A 232 -3.31 -12.84 23.01
CA GLY A 232 -4.70 -13.25 23.00
C GLY A 232 -4.95 -14.64 22.42
N SER A 233 -6.23 -15.01 22.34
CA SER A 233 -6.67 -16.33 21.84
C SER A 233 -7.77 -16.26 20.78
N VAL A 234 -8.26 -15.07 20.44
CA VAL A 234 -9.36 -14.89 19.49
C VAL A 234 -8.81 -14.37 18.17
N PHE A 235 -8.79 -15.22 17.16
CA PHE A 235 -8.32 -14.87 15.83
C PHE A 235 -9.44 -14.20 15.01
N VAL A 236 -9.19 -12.94 14.64
CA VAL A 236 -10.01 -12.21 13.67
C VAL A 236 -9.13 -11.88 12.49
N GLY A 237 -9.64 -12.14 11.29
CA GLY A 237 -8.90 -11.86 10.08
C GLY A 237 -9.48 -12.55 8.86
N ASN A 238 -8.84 -12.26 7.73
CA ASN A 238 -9.32 -12.67 6.41
C ASN A 238 -9.11 -14.18 6.22
N TYR A 239 -10.04 -14.86 5.54
CA TYR A 239 -10.00 -16.32 5.43
C TYR A 239 -10.55 -16.87 4.11
N ASP A 240 -10.03 -18.02 3.73
CA ASP A 240 -10.46 -18.79 2.57
C ASP A 240 -11.02 -20.15 3.01
N VAL A 241 -11.87 -20.74 2.18
CA VAL A 241 -12.55 -22.02 2.46
C VAL A 241 -12.35 -22.98 1.29
N PHE A 242 -12.03 -24.23 1.62
CA PHE A 242 -11.72 -25.28 0.68
C PHE A 242 -12.55 -26.53 1.00
N GLU A 243 -13.40 -26.93 0.08
CA GLU A 243 -14.05 -28.25 0.08
C GLU A 243 -13.11 -29.23 -0.64
N VAL A 244 -12.64 -30.23 0.09
CA VAL A 244 -11.59 -31.17 -0.35
C VAL A 244 -12.23 -32.53 -0.57
N ASP A 245 -12.03 -33.07 -1.77
CA ASP A 245 -12.45 -34.43 -2.15
C ASP A 245 -11.31 -35.11 -2.93
N GLY A 246 -10.53 -35.94 -2.24
CA GLY A 246 -9.32 -36.55 -2.80
C GLY A 246 -8.09 -35.66 -2.66
N ALA A 247 -7.71 -34.94 -3.73
CA ALA A 247 -6.50 -34.11 -3.75
C ALA A 247 -6.79 -32.72 -4.33
N LEU A 248 -6.39 -31.67 -3.59
CA LEU A 248 -6.51 -30.28 -4.01
C LEU A 248 -5.19 -29.54 -3.73
N ASP A 249 -4.56 -29.05 -4.79
CA ASP A 249 -3.39 -28.19 -4.71
C ASP A 249 -3.78 -26.76 -5.04
N TRP A 250 -3.38 -25.82 -4.19
CA TRP A 250 -3.82 -24.43 -4.28
C TRP A 250 -2.68 -23.46 -4.01
N ARG A 251 -2.36 -22.63 -5.00
CA ARG A 251 -1.56 -21.42 -4.80
C ARG A 251 -2.50 -20.25 -4.53
N ASP A 252 -2.21 -19.46 -3.52
CA ASP A 252 -2.98 -18.24 -3.25
C ASP A 252 -2.91 -17.26 -4.42
N PHE A 253 -4.01 -16.54 -4.66
CA PHE A 253 -4.10 -15.51 -5.70
C PHE A 253 -3.57 -14.15 -5.27
N GLN A 254 -3.47 -13.94 -3.96
CA GLN A 254 -2.84 -12.77 -3.36
C GLN A 254 -2.04 -13.19 -2.14
N TRP A 255 -0.95 -12.50 -1.90
CA TRP A 255 -0.23 -12.64 -0.65
C TRP A 255 -1.09 -12.13 0.52
N ARG A 256 -0.90 -12.76 1.68
CA ARG A 256 -1.56 -12.44 2.95
C ARG A 256 -0.52 -11.90 3.94
N ALA A 257 -0.98 -11.25 5.00
CA ALA A 257 -0.09 -10.62 5.98
C ALA A 257 -0.45 -11.00 7.41
N GLY A 258 0.53 -10.94 8.32
CA GLY A 258 0.32 -11.09 9.76
C GLY A 258 1.34 -12.01 10.43
N HIS A 259 1.04 -12.43 11.66
CA HIS A 259 1.86 -13.40 12.41
C HIS A 259 1.25 -14.79 12.46
N TYR A 260 -0.07 -14.95 12.22
CA TYR A 260 -0.76 -16.20 12.49
C TYR A 260 -1.57 -16.69 11.29
N VAL A 261 -1.51 -18.00 11.06
CA VAL A 261 -2.42 -18.72 10.16
C VAL A 261 -3.08 -19.86 10.91
N GLU A 262 -4.40 -19.78 11.03
CA GLU A 262 -5.23 -20.79 11.66
C GLU A 262 -5.94 -21.63 10.59
N THR A 263 -5.88 -22.95 10.72
CA THR A 263 -6.57 -23.91 9.87
C THR A 263 -7.60 -24.67 10.69
N GLU A 264 -8.87 -24.49 10.38
CA GLU A 264 -9.97 -25.26 10.95
C GLU A 264 -10.36 -26.38 9.96
N VAL A 265 -10.43 -27.63 10.43
CA VAL A 265 -10.74 -28.80 9.59
C VAL A 265 -12.01 -29.49 10.08
N THR A 266 -12.93 -29.75 9.16
CA THR A 266 -14.10 -30.61 9.38
C THR A 266 -13.99 -31.82 8.44
N GLY A 267 -13.93 -33.04 8.98
CA GLY A 267 -13.67 -34.26 8.20
C GLY A 267 -12.24 -34.75 8.36
N GLU A 268 -11.73 -35.48 7.38
CA GLU A 268 -10.39 -36.09 7.40
C GLU A 268 -9.55 -35.51 6.25
N VAL A 269 -8.87 -34.39 6.52
CA VAL A 269 -8.00 -33.72 5.55
C VAL A 269 -6.60 -33.51 6.12
N ALA A 270 -5.59 -34.04 5.45
CA ALA A 270 -4.20 -33.70 5.68
C ALA A 270 -3.84 -32.40 4.96
N ILE A 271 -3.07 -31.55 5.64
CA ILE A 271 -2.66 -30.23 5.14
C ILE A 271 -1.13 -30.15 5.13
N GLU A 272 -0.56 -29.95 3.94
CA GLU A 272 0.80 -29.45 3.78
C GLU A 272 0.76 -28.04 3.19
N ALA A 273 1.73 -27.21 3.56
CA ALA A 273 1.79 -25.83 3.12
C ALA A 273 3.23 -25.35 2.96
N GLU A 274 3.46 -24.56 1.92
CA GLU A 274 4.71 -23.85 1.65
C GLU A 274 4.46 -22.35 1.70
N PHE A 275 5.33 -21.62 2.39
CA PHE A 275 5.21 -20.17 2.58
C PHE A 275 6.39 -19.46 1.94
N TYR A 276 6.10 -18.37 1.22
CA TYR A 276 7.09 -17.60 0.48
C TYR A 276 6.94 -16.11 0.80
N GLU A 277 7.91 -15.54 1.51
CA GLU A 277 7.93 -14.13 1.87
C GLU A 277 8.01 -13.21 0.65
N THR A 278 7.13 -12.22 0.72
CA THR A 278 6.79 -11.09 -0.15
C THR A 278 7.53 -9.77 0.02
N GLY A 279 7.59 -8.90 -0.98
CA GLY A 279 7.78 -7.46 -0.78
C GLY A 279 8.86 -6.83 -1.66
N TYR A 280 8.87 -5.50 -1.70
CA TYR A 280 9.89 -4.72 -2.39
C TYR A 280 11.28 -5.05 -1.80
N PRO A 281 12.34 -5.16 -2.62
CA PRO A 281 13.66 -5.63 -2.18
C PRO A 281 14.46 -4.56 -1.41
N ILE A 282 13.91 -4.07 -0.31
CA ILE A 282 14.59 -3.19 0.64
C ILE A 282 15.67 -4.02 1.37
N PRO A 283 16.88 -3.49 1.62
CA PRO A 283 17.90 -4.18 2.40
C PRO A 283 17.43 -4.58 3.80
N GLU A 284 17.92 -5.71 4.31
CA GLU A 284 17.68 -6.12 5.70
C GLU A 284 18.45 -5.23 6.69
N TYR A 285 17.84 -4.95 7.84
CA TYR A 285 18.53 -4.26 8.92
C TYR A 285 19.44 -5.20 9.72
N ARG A 286 20.74 -4.89 9.75
CA ARG A 286 21.77 -5.72 10.42
C ARG A 286 22.24 -5.20 11.78
N GLY A 287 21.68 -4.09 12.26
CA GLY A 287 22.07 -3.52 13.56
C GLY A 287 21.31 -4.11 14.76
N ASP A 288 21.72 -3.66 15.95
CA ASP A 288 21.22 -4.14 17.25
C ASP A 288 20.04 -3.32 17.80
N SER A 289 19.72 -2.18 17.20
CA SER A 289 18.61 -1.34 17.68
C SER A 289 17.27 -2.00 17.37
N ARG A 290 16.54 -2.39 18.41
CA ARG A 290 15.19 -2.96 18.30
C ARG A 290 14.21 -1.99 17.63
N LEU A 291 14.33 -0.70 17.90
CA LEU A 291 13.50 0.34 17.28
C LEU A 291 13.80 0.48 15.79
N ALA A 292 15.08 0.51 15.41
CA ALA A 292 15.46 0.60 14.01
C ALA A 292 15.03 -0.66 13.24
N ARG A 293 15.20 -1.84 13.84
CA ARG A 293 14.69 -3.09 13.28
C ARG A 293 13.19 -3.02 13.02
N ALA A 294 12.38 -2.66 14.03
CA ALA A 294 10.93 -2.55 13.86
C ALA A 294 10.53 -1.51 12.80
N ALA A 295 11.27 -0.39 12.71
CA ALA A 295 11.06 0.61 11.66
C ALA A 295 11.28 0.04 10.25
N VAL A 296 12.37 -0.69 10.06
CA VAL A 296 12.72 -1.32 8.77
C VAL A 296 11.75 -2.45 8.42
N GLU A 297 11.36 -3.29 9.39
CA GLU A 297 10.35 -4.32 9.15
C GLU A 297 8.97 -3.73 8.81
N THR A 298 8.59 -2.62 9.45
CA THR A 298 7.36 -1.89 9.11
C THR A 298 7.40 -1.39 7.66
N LEU A 299 8.52 -0.77 7.27
CA LEU A 299 8.70 -0.30 5.89
C LEU A 299 8.68 -1.45 4.87
N ARG A 300 9.35 -2.58 5.17
CA ARG A 300 9.40 -3.76 4.30
C ARG A 300 8.02 -4.39 4.11
N ALA A 301 7.21 -4.44 5.16
CA ALA A 301 5.85 -4.97 5.10
C ALA A 301 4.88 -4.05 4.34
N CYS A 302 5.13 -2.73 4.36
CA CYS A 302 4.32 -1.73 3.65
C CYS A 302 4.82 -1.39 2.23
N ALA A 303 5.91 -1.99 1.76
CA ALA A 303 6.47 -1.73 0.43
C ALA A 303 6.32 -2.95 -0.49
N HIS A 304 5.51 -2.82 -1.55
CA HIS A 304 5.35 -3.82 -2.60
C HIS A 304 5.43 -3.16 -3.98
N ASP A 305 4.47 -3.44 -4.88
CA ASP A 305 4.34 -2.79 -6.18
C ASP A 305 3.78 -1.37 -6.11
N THR A 306 3.32 -0.98 -4.91
CA THR A 306 3.13 0.38 -4.42
C THR A 306 3.62 0.44 -2.97
N PHE A 307 3.90 1.64 -2.46
CA PHE A 307 3.78 1.85 -1.01
C PHE A 307 2.32 1.63 -0.56
N MET A 308 2.10 1.31 0.70
CA MET A 308 0.75 1.13 1.23
C MET A 308 0.67 1.45 2.72
N ASP A 309 -0.46 2.01 3.13
CA ASP A 309 -0.79 2.30 4.52
C ASP A 309 -0.58 1.10 5.46
N CYS A 310 -1.17 -0.05 5.14
CA CYS A 310 -0.95 -1.28 5.89
C CYS A 310 -1.12 -2.54 5.02
N PRO A 311 -0.41 -3.64 5.33
CA PRO A 311 -0.47 -4.87 4.54
C PRO A 311 -1.64 -5.80 4.91
N PHE A 312 -2.27 -5.62 6.07
CA PHE A 312 -3.36 -6.51 6.52
C PHE A 312 -4.74 -6.08 6.03
N TYR A 313 -5.02 -4.77 6.09
CA TYR A 313 -6.34 -4.22 5.81
C TYR A 313 -6.40 -3.60 4.41
N GLU A 314 -6.25 -2.27 4.26
CA GLU A 314 -6.58 -1.58 3.02
C GLU A 314 -5.61 -1.79 1.87
N ARG A 315 -4.30 -1.76 2.16
CA ARG A 315 -3.23 -1.84 1.17
C ARG A 315 -3.31 -0.74 0.11
N LEU A 316 -3.68 0.48 0.51
CA LEU A 316 -3.87 1.63 -0.38
C LEU A 316 -2.64 2.57 -0.36
N LEU A 317 -2.30 3.10 -1.53
CA LEU A 317 -1.22 4.08 -1.69
C LEU A 317 -1.67 5.48 -1.22
N TYR A 318 -1.73 5.69 0.10
CA TYR A 318 -2.08 6.98 0.69
C TYR A 318 -0.92 7.98 0.59
N ALA A 319 -1.21 9.21 0.15
CA ALA A 319 -0.19 10.24 -0.01
C ALA A 319 0.47 10.70 1.32
N GLY A 320 -0.26 10.61 2.43
CA GLY A 320 0.25 10.90 3.78
C GLY A 320 1.34 9.91 4.20
N ASP A 321 1.03 8.63 4.11
CA ASP A 321 1.91 7.51 4.44
C ASP A 321 3.13 7.44 3.53
N SER A 322 2.88 7.47 2.22
CA SER A 322 3.91 7.21 1.21
C SER A 322 5.04 8.23 1.21
N ARG A 323 4.81 9.48 1.64
CA ARG A 323 5.90 10.43 1.87
C ARG A 323 6.85 9.95 2.97
N LEU A 324 6.30 9.47 4.08
CA LEU A 324 7.07 9.00 5.24
C LEU A 324 7.80 7.70 4.92
N GLU A 325 7.16 6.81 4.15
CA GLU A 325 7.80 5.60 3.63
C GLU A 325 8.96 5.95 2.68
N ALA A 326 8.76 6.87 1.74
CA ALA A 326 9.81 7.30 0.81
C ALA A 326 11.02 7.89 1.56
N LEU A 327 10.79 8.75 2.56
CA LEU A 327 11.86 9.30 3.40
C LEU A 327 12.61 8.20 4.16
N SER A 328 11.90 7.19 4.66
CA SER A 328 12.50 6.04 5.32
C SER A 328 13.32 5.18 4.35
N LEU A 329 12.82 4.98 3.12
CA LEU A 329 13.51 4.24 2.07
C LEU A 329 14.82 4.95 1.67
N TYR A 330 14.79 6.27 1.49
CA TYR A 330 15.97 7.09 1.18
C TYR A 330 17.06 7.04 2.25
N HIS A 331 16.70 6.66 3.48
CA HIS A 331 17.65 6.47 4.56
C HIS A 331 18.39 5.12 4.47
N LEU A 332 17.82 4.16 3.75
CA LEU A 332 18.34 2.78 3.65
C LEU A 332 19.00 2.47 2.30
N THR A 333 18.59 3.14 1.23
CA THR A 333 19.04 2.84 -0.13
C THR A 333 18.90 4.06 -1.05
N ASP A 334 19.63 4.04 -2.17
CA ASP A 334 19.46 5.00 -3.27
C ASP A 334 18.46 4.52 -4.34
N ASP A 335 17.90 3.32 -4.18
CA ASP A 335 16.80 2.85 -5.01
C ASP A 335 15.54 3.68 -4.76
N HIS A 336 15.19 4.49 -5.74
CA HIS A 336 14.09 5.44 -5.68
C HIS A 336 12.92 5.04 -6.58
N ARG A 337 12.98 3.87 -7.24
CA ARG A 337 11.97 3.46 -8.23
C ARG A 337 10.56 3.39 -7.65
N LEU A 338 10.41 2.91 -6.42
CA LEU A 338 9.11 2.87 -5.75
C LEU A 338 8.57 4.26 -5.41
N ALA A 339 9.44 5.19 -4.97
CA ALA A 339 9.06 6.58 -4.73
C ALA A 339 8.73 7.31 -6.04
N ALA A 340 9.48 7.05 -7.12
CA ALA A 340 9.26 7.57 -8.45
C ALA A 340 7.87 7.16 -8.98
N LYS A 341 7.57 5.86 -8.92
CA LYS A 341 6.26 5.31 -9.27
C LYS A 341 5.15 5.93 -8.42
N THR A 342 5.38 6.11 -7.13
CA THR A 342 4.40 6.74 -6.21
C THR A 342 4.03 8.15 -6.65
N LEU A 343 5.01 9.00 -6.99
CA LEU A 343 4.73 10.34 -7.48
C LEU A 343 3.90 10.32 -8.77
N ARG A 344 4.25 9.41 -9.69
CA ARG A 344 3.53 9.22 -10.95
C ARG A 344 2.09 8.78 -10.73
N MET A 345 1.84 7.79 -9.88
CA MET A 345 0.49 7.30 -9.57
C MET A 345 -0.35 8.39 -8.94
N LEU A 346 0.13 9.06 -7.89
CA LEU A 346 -0.66 10.09 -7.22
C LEU A 346 -1.00 11.27 -8.15
N LEU A 347 -0.10 11.69 -9.06
CA LEU A 347 -0.43 12.70 -10.09
C LEU A 347 -1.25 12.15 -11.25
N ALA A 348 -1.28 10.85 -11.49
CA ALA A 348 -2.21 10.24 -12.45
C ALA A 348 -3.67 10.44 -11.99
N SER A 349 -3.91 10.52 -10.68
CA SER A 349 -5.25 10.81 -10.11
C SER A 349 -5.73 12.26 -10.28
N GLN A 350 -4.92 13.13 -10.90
CA GLN A 350 -5.21 14.56 -11.01
C GLN A 350 -6.53 14.80 -11.75
N ARG A 351 -7.41 15.54 -11.09
CA ARG A 351 -8.72 15.95 -11.59
C ARG A 351 -8.63 17.19 -12.48
N PRO A 352 -9.68 17.49 -13.27
CA PRO A 352 -9.70 18.67 -14.15
C PRO A 352 -9.50 20.01 -13.45
N ASP A 353 -9.82 20.12 -12.16
CA ASP A 353 -9.60 21.34 -11.37
C ASP A 353 -8.17 21.49 -10.85
N GLY A 354 -7.30 20.49 -11.05
CA GLY A 354 -5.91 20.45 -10.60
C GLY A 354 -5.70 19.75 -9.26
N SER A 355 -6.77 19.42 -8.53
CA SER A 355 -6.66 18.61 -7.30
C SER A 355 -6.27 17.16 -7.61
N ILE A 356 -5.72 16.46 -6.62
CA ILE A 356 -5.43 15.02 -6.69
C ILE A 356 -6.30 14.25 -5.70
N LEU A 357 -6.46 12.95 -5.91
CA LEU A 357 -7.07 12.06 -4.93
C LEU A 357 -6.09 11.77 -3.80
N THR A 358 -6.62 11.27 -2.69
CA THR A 358 -5.85 10.97 -1.48
C THR A 358 -4.95 9.75 -1.66
N GLN A 359 -5.44 8.80 -2.45
CA GLN A 359 -4.80 7.54 -2.77
C GLN A 359 -5.06 7.17 -4.23
N TYR A 360 -4.05 6.60 -4.89
CA TYR A 360 -4.18 6.10 -6.26
C TYR A 360 -3.01 5.17 -6.59
N PRO A 361 -3.19 4.06 -7.35
CA PRO A 361 -4.42 3.61 -8.00
C PRO A 361 -5.52 3.22 -7.01
N SER A 362 -6.75 3.69 -7.24
CA SER A 362 -7.90 3.27 -6.48
C SER A 362 -9.20 3.46 -7.24
N ARG A 363 -10.14 2.52 -7.07
CA ARG A 363 -11.53 2.65 -7.56
C ARG A 363 -12.35 3.62 -6.72
N LEU A 364 -11.89 3.98 -5.51
CA LEU A 364 -12.55 4.96 -4.66
C LEU A 364 -12.14 6.37 -5.00
N VAL A 365 -13.12 7.27 -4.96
CA VAL A 365 -12.88 8.71 -5.00
C VAL A 365 -12.91 9.23 -3.58
N GLN A 366 -11.73 9.50 -3.02
CA GLN A 366 -11.58 10.11 -1.70
C GLN A 366 -10.63 11.31 -1.76
N VAL A 367 -10.99 12.38 -1.05
CA VAL A 367 -10.20 13.63 -1.00
C VAL A 367 -10.00 14.06 0.45
N ILE A 368 -8.76 13.98 0.92
CA ILE A 368 -8.24 14.56 2.16
C ILE A 368 -7.38 15.76 1.78
N PRO A 369 -7.80 16.99 2.07
CA PRO A 369 -7.08 18.16 1.59
C PRO A 369 -5.66 18.34 2.10
N SER A 370 -5.37 17.91 3.33
CA SER A 370 -4.02 17.98 3.90
C SER A 370 -3.01 17.11 3.15
N PHE A 371 -3.47 16.11 2.37
CA PHE A 371 -2.58 15.24 1.62
C PHE A 371 -2.07 15.88 0.32
N MET A 372 -2.75 16.90 -0.21
CA MET A 372 -2.28 17.67 -1.36
C MET A 372 -0.99 18.47 -1.07
N PRO A 373 -0.90 19.28 0.00
CA PRO A 373 0.36 19.91 0.38
C PRO A 373 1.40 18.87 0.79
N VAL A 374 1.03 17.76 1.45
CA VAL A 374 1.97 16.66 1.74
C VAL A 374 2.55 16.06 0.45
N PHE A 375 1.74 15.86 -0.59
CA PHE A 375 2.22 15.43 -1.89
C PHE A 375 3.25 16.40 -2.49
N VAL A 376 2.99 17.72 -2.43
CA VAL A 376 3.94 18.73 -2.89
C VAL A 376 5.26 18.65 -2.12
N LEU A 377 5.21 18.42 -0.81
CA LEU A 377 6.40 18.19 0.00
C LEU A 377 7.11 16.89 -0.38
N SER A 378 6.38 15.81 -0.66
CA SER A 378 6.97 14.56 -1.16
C SER A 378 7.68 14.74 -2.49
N PHE A 379 7.10 15.52 -3.41
CA PHE A 379 7.73 15.88 -4.67
C PHE A 379 9.01 16.69 -4.45
N HIS A 380 9.00 17.60 -3.47
CA HIS A 380 10.17 18.39 -3.10
C HIS A 380 11.29 17.56 -2.50
N ASP A 381 10.96 16.61 -1.62
CA ASP A 381 11.92 15.67 -1.05
C ASP A 381 12.60 14.86 -2.18
N TYR A 382 11.81 14.34 -3.13
CA TYR A 382 12.31 13.64 -4.31
C TYR A 382 13.17 14.56 -5.20
N TRP A 383 12.68 15.75 -5.51
CA TRP A 383 13.40 16.73 -6.35
C TRP A 383 14.75 17.09 -5.74
N LYS A 384 14.83 17.32 -4.42
CA LYS A 384 16.10 17.62 -3.76
C LYS A 384 17.12 16.48 -3.87
N ARG A 385 16.66 15.23 -3.82
CA ARG A 385 17.53 14.06 -3.83
C ARG A 385 17.88 13.56 -5.25
N HIS A 386 16.96 13.69 -6.20
CA HIS A 386 17.04 13.08 -7.53
C HIS A 386 16.88 14.12 -8.67
N LYS A 387 17.55 15.27 -8.54
CA LYS A 387 17.42 16.44 -9.45
C LYS A 387 17.55 16.15 -10.95
N THR A 388 18.27 15.09 -11.33
CA THR A 388 18.54 14.74 -12.74
C THR A 388 17.58 13.68 -13.29
N ASP A 389 16.62 13.21 -12.50
CA ASP A 389 15.65 12.21 -12.94
C ASP A 389 14.68 12.81 -13.97
N PRO A 390 14.56 12.23 -15.18
CA PRO A 390 13.62 12.69 -16.21
C PRO A 390 12.15 12.75 -15.74
N LEU A 391 11.78 11.96 -14.73
CA LEU A 391 10.44 11.97 -14.12
C LEU A 391 10.04 13.37 -13.65
N LEU A 392 10.99 14.17 -13.17
CA LEU A 392 10.70 15.51 -12.68
C LEU A 392 10.13 16.40 -13.80
N GLU A 393 10.69 16.33 -15.00
CA GLU A 393 10.19 17.09 -16.16
C GLU A 393 8.85 16.53 -16.67
N GLU A 394 8.66 15.21 -16.62
CA GLU A 394 7.38 14.54 -16.93
C GLU A 394 6.25 15.10 -16.04
N LEU A 395 6.50 15.22 -14.73
CA LEU A 395 5.47 15.50 -13.73
C LEU A 395 5.29 16.99 -13.40
N LYS A 396 6.29 17.84 -13.66
CA LYS A 396 6.25 19.31 -13.41
C LYS A 396 4.99 20.02 -13.92
N PRO A 397 4.45 19.73 -15.13
CA PRO A 397 3.21 20.35 -15.59
C PRO A 397 2.01 20.06 -14.68
N LYS A 398 1.87 18.81 -14.19
CA LYS A 398 0.81 18.43 -13.27
C LYS A 398 1.03 19.03 -11.87
N LEU A 399 2.29 19.10 -11.41
CA LEU A 399 2.62 19.82 -10.17
C LEU A 399 2.21 21.31 -10.24
N ARG A 400 2.42 21.97 -11.39
CA ARG A 400 1.97 23.36 -11.60
C ARG A 400 0.46 23.50 -11.49
N ASN A 401 -0.31 22.55 -12.04
CA ASN A 401 -1.77 22.55 -11.91
C ASN A 401 -2.23 22.39 -10.45
N LEU A 402 -1.59 21.49 -9.71
CA LEU A 402 -1.87 21.30 -8.28
C LEU A 402 -1.50 22.53 -7.46
N THR A 403 -0.35 23.14 -7.73
CA THR A 403 0.09 24.39 -7.09
C THR A 403 -0.90 25.51 -7.37
N GLY A 404 -1.33 25.67 -8.63
CA GLY A 404 -2.37 26.63 -9.00
C GLY A 404 -3.71 26.34 -8.30
N TYR A 405 -4.07 25.08 -8.10
CA TYR A 405 -5.23 24.70 -7.30
C TYR A 405 -5.10 25.17 -5.85
N LEU A 406 -3.97 24.94 -5.19
CA LEU A 406 -3.70 25.41 -3.82
C LEU A 406 -3.81 26.94 -3.73
N MET A 407 -3.15 27.68 -4.64
CA MET A 407 -3.18 29.15 -4.67
C MET A 407 -4.61 29.69 -4.84
N ARG A 408 -5.42 29.11 -5.73
CA ARG A 408 -6.82 29.49 -5.94
C ARG A 408 -7.71 29.25 -4.70
N HIS A 409 -7.24 28.48 -3.73
CA HIS A 409 -7.95 28.17 -2.49
C HIS A 409 -7.40 28.90 -1.27
N VAL A 410 -6.38 29.75 -1.43
CA VAL A 410 -5.99 30.72 -0.41
C VAL A 410 -7.11 31.75 -0.24
N ARG A 411 -7.52 31.97 1.01
CA ARG A 411 -8.59 32.90 1.42
C ARG A 411 -8.05 33.84 2.52
N PRO A 412 -8.74 34.95 2.83
CA PRO A 412 -8.30 35.88 3.88
C PRO A 412 -8.13 35.26 5.29
N ASP A 413 -8.61 34.03 5.50
CA ASP A 413 -8.55 33.33 6.78
C ASP A 413 -7.73 32.02 6.74
N GLY A 414 -7.03 31.75 5.64
CA GLY A 414 -6.16 30.59 5.44
C GLY A 414 -6.44 29.83 4.14
N LEU A 415 -5.86 28.65 4.01
CA LEU A 415 -6.07 27.75 2.87
C LEU A 415 -7.34 26.93 3.08
N ARG A 416 -8.37 27.09 2.24
CA ARG A 416 -9.65 26.36 2.37
C ARG A 416 -9.90 25.46 1.18
N LEU A 417 -9.77 24.15 1.40
CA LEU A 417 -9.87 23.12 0.36
C LEU A 417 -11.09 22.21 0.62
N PRO A 418 -11.83 21.78 -0.41
CA PRO A 418 -12.96 20.88 -0.26
C PRO A 418 -12.51 19.43 0.00
N GLY A 419 -13.18 18.73 0.92
CA GLY A 419 -12.92 17.32 1.25
C GLY A 419 -13.02 17.02 2.74
N TRP A 420 -12.65 15.80 3.12
CA TRP A 420 -12.54 15.39 4.51
C TRP A 420 -11.33 16.08 5.14
N GLN A 421 -11.57 17.02 6.05
CA GLN A 421 -10.54 17.86 6.69
C GLN A 421 -9.65 17.10 7.70
N PHE A 422 -9.34 15.84 7.42
CA PHE A 422 -8.44 15.04 8.23
C PHE A 422 -7.06 15.69 8.30
N LEU A 423 -6.49 15.69 9.50
CA LEU A 423 -5.11 16.09 9.73
C LEU A 423 -4.34 15.01 10.49
N ASP A 424 -4.94 14.43 11.53
CA ASP A 424 -4.30 13.40 12.35
C ASP A 424 -5.32 12.67 13.24
N TRP A 425 -4.99 11.46 13.71
CA TRP A 425 -5.81 10.73 14.69
C TRP A 425 -5.52 11.18 16.13
N CYS A 426 -6.42 11.99 16.69
CA CYS A 426 -6.35 12.49 18.06
C CYS A 426 -7.65 12.17 18.80
N GLU A 427 -7.56 11.78 20.09
CA GLU A 427 -8.72 11.39 20.91
C GLU A 427 -9.83 12.46 20.94
N ASN A 428 -9.45 13.73 20.94
CA ASN A 428 -10.37 14.87 20.99
C ASN A 428 -10.82 15.39 19.61
N TRP A 429 -10.42 14.75 18.51
CA TRP A 429 -10.76 15.17 17.15
C TRP A 429 -11.71 14.17 16.49
N SER A 430 -12.91 14.64 16.16
CA SER A 430 -13.92 13.82 15.47
C SER A 430 -13.44 13.48 14.06
N SER A 431 -13.26 12.19 13.77
CA SER A 431 -12.76 11.71 12.48
C SER A 431 -11.44 12.38 12.06
N GLY A 432 -10.55 12.62 13.03
CA GLY A 432 -9.24 13.24 12.82
C GLY A 432 -9.27 14.68 12.29
N VAL A 433 -10.42 15.37 12.43
CA VAL A 433 -10.60 16.76 12.00
C VAL A 433 -10.25 17.72 13.16
N PRO A 434 -9.27 18.62 12.99
CA PRO A 434 -8.93 19.61 14.00
C PRO A 434 -10.05 20.65 14.18
N PRO A 435 -10.10 21.35 15.32
CA PRO A 435 -11.15 22.35 15.61
C PRO A 435 -11.06 23.62 14.75
N GLY A 436 -9.99 23.79 13.96
CA GLY A 436 -9.80 24.93 13.07
C GLY A 436 -8.77 24.66 11.98
N ASN A 437 -8.53 25.66 11.14
CA ASN A 437 -7.85 25.50 9.85
C ASN A 437 -6.35 25.88 9.88
N CYS A 438 -5.79 26.17 11.06
CA CYS A 438 -4.40 26.62 11.18
C CYS A 438 -3.41 25.58 10.63
N GLY A 439 -3.53 24.32 11.06
CA GLY A 439 -2.61 23.24 10.64
C GLY A 439 -2.58 23.02 9.12
N VAL A 440 -3.74 22.85 8.48
CA VAL A 440 -3.83 22.69 7.02
C VAL A 440 -3.25 23.91 6.28
N SER A 441 -3.49 25.11 6.81
CA SER A 441 -2.95 26.34 6.21
C SER A 441 -1.44 26.46 6.36
N LEU A 442 -0.87 26.07 7.49
CA LEU A 442 0.58 26.02 7.69
C LEU A 442 1.24 24.99 6.76
N PHE A 443 0.60 23.84 6.54
CA PHE A 443 1.03 22.93 5.47
C PHE A 443 0.99 23.58 4.09
N GLY A 444 -0.05 24.38 3.82
CA GLY A 444 -0.14 25.20 2.62
C GLY A 444 1.06 26.10 2.42
N VAL A 445 1.53 26.79 3.48
CA VAL A 445 2.74 27.62 3.44
C VAL A 445 3.96 26.79 3.05
N LEU A 446 4.18 25.65 3.73
CA LEU A 446 5.32 24.78 3.46
C LEU A 446 5.31 24.26 2.02
N ALA A 447 4.15 23.80 1.55
CA ALA A 447 3.97 23.29 0.20
C ALA A 447 4.16 24.36 -0.87
N LEU A 448 3.59 25.56 -0.69
CA LEU A 448 3.74 26.64 -1.67
C LEU A 448 5.19 27.12 -1.75
N ARG A 449 5.92 27.23 -0.62
CA ARG A 449 7.36 27.52 -0.65
C ARG A 449 8.15 26.44 -1.39
N ALA A 450 7.86 25.18 -1.12
CA ALA A 450 8.49 24.06 -1.80
C ALA A 450 8.21 24.08 -3.32
N ALA A 451 6.96 24.33 -3.71
CA ALA A 451 6.55 24.46 -5.10
C ALA A 451 7.22 25.66 -5.79
N ALA A 452 7.35 26.80 -5.10
CA ALA A 452 8.06 27.97 -5.62
C ALA A 452 9.53 27.66 -5.92
N GLU A 453 10.22 26.90 -5.05
CA GLU A 453 11.59 26.45 -5.28
C GLU A 453 11.69 25.52 -6.50
N ILE A 454 10.76 24.57 -6.65
CA ILE A 454 10.77 23.58 -7.75
C ILE A 454 10.43 24.22 -9.10
N LEU A 455 9.42 25.09 -9.11
CA LEU A 455 8.85 25.69 -10.32
C LEU A 455 9.54 26.99 -10.72
N GLU A 456 10.39 27.54 -9.84
CA GLU A 456 11.05 28.84 -9.98
C GLU A 456 10.03 29.95 -10.28
N ASP A 457 8.91 29.97 -9.54
CA ASP A 457 7.76 30.85 -9.77
C ASP A 457 7.58 31.87 -8.61
N PRO A 458 7.95 33.15 -8.83
CA PRO A 458 7.83 34.20 -7.82
C PRO A 458 6.39 34.47 -7.34
N ALA A 459 5.37 34.20 -8.17
CA ALA A 459 3.98 34.41 -7.76
C ALA A 459 3.53 33.35 -6.74
N VAL A 460 4.08 32.13 -6.83
CA VAL A 460 3.87 31.07 -5.85
C VAL A 460 4.54 31.46 -4.52
N GLU A 461 5.77 31.98 -4.59
CA GLU A 461 6.51 32.48 -3.42
C GLU A 461 5.75 33.61 -2.71
N GLU A 462 5.31 34.63 -3.45
CA GLU A 462 4.51 35.75 -2.90
C GLU A 462 3.23 35.26 -2.21
N THR A 463 2.52 34.30 -2.83
CA THR A 463 1.32 33.70 -2.23
C THR A 463 1.63 32.94 -0.94
N ALA A 464 2.78 32.25 -0.89
CA ALA A 464 3.20 31.52 0.31
C ALA A 464 3.51 32.47 1.47
N GLU A 465 4.23 33.56 1.21
CA GLU A 465 4.55 34.57 2.22
C GLU A 465 3.30 35.33 2.69
N GLN A 466 2.41 35.71 1.77
CA GLN A 466 1.14 36.35 2.14
C GLN A 466 0.28 35.43 3.03
N LEU A 467 0.26 34.13 2.74
CA LEU A 467 -0.42 33.14 3.58
C LEU A 467 0.25 33.06 4.95
N ALA A 468 1.58 32.99 5.03
CA ALA A 468 2.31 32.97 6.30
C ALA A 468 2.01 34.20 7.18
N GLU A 469 2.01 35.40 6.60
CA GLU A 469 1.65 36.65 7.28
C GLU A 469 0.21 36.62 7.80
N THR A 470 -0.73 36.16 6.97
CA THR A 470 -2.14 35.99 7.33
C THR A 470 -2.30 35.06 8.53
N LEU A 471 -1.58 33.93 8.54
CA LEU A 471 -1.64 32.96 9.62
C LEU A 471 -1.00 33.49 10.90
N ARG A 472 0.12 34.21 10.81
CA ARG A 472 0.73 34.87 11.97
C ARG A 472 -0.24 35.88 12.58
N ALA A 473 -0.85 36.74 11.78
CA ALA A 473 -1.79 37.75 12.27
C ALA A 473 -3.06 37.15 12.90
N ARG A 474 -3.51 36.00 12.39
CA ARG A 474 -4.80 35.40 12.77
C ARG A 474 -4.70 34.38 13.91
N TYR A 475 -3.66 33.56 13.93
CA TYR A 475 -3.58 32.38 14.81
C TYR A 475 -2.46 32.48 15.85
N TYR A 476 -1.43 33.29 15.64
CA TYR A 476 -0.36 33.44 16.63
C TYR A 476 -0.83 34.30 17.80
N VAL A 477 -0.59 33.81 19.02
CA VAL A 477 -0.92 34.49 20.28
C VAL A 477 0.40 34.90 20.96
N PRO A 478 0.84 36.17 20.82
CA PRO A 478 2.16 36.61 21.27
C PRO A 478 2.44 36.40 22.75
N GLU A 479 1.44 36.56 23.61
CA GLU A 479 1.57 36.43 25.06
C GLU A 479 1.81 34.98 25.48
N LYS A 480 1.32 34.03 24.68
CA LYS A 480 1.51 32.59 24.89
C LYS A 480 2.70 32.03 24.12
N LYS A 481 3.14 32.72 23.05
CA LYS A 481 4.07 32.21 22.05
C LYS A 481 3.59 30.90 21.41
N LEU A 482 2.30 30.86 21.08
CA LEU A 482 1.63 29.68 20.52
C LEU A 482 0.77 30.07 19.32
N PHE A 483 0.67 29.17 18.34
CA PHE A 483 -0.38 29.20 17.33
C PHE A 483 -1.62 28.46 17.85
N ALA A 484 -2.77 29.11 17.77
CA ALA A 484 -4.06 28.47 18.02
C ALA A 484 -4.53 27.68 16.79
N ASP A 485 -5.24 26.57 17.02
CA ASP A 485 -5.87 25.80 15.94
C ASP A 485 -7.04 26.57 15.31
N ASP A 486 -7.79 27.32 16.13
CA ASP A 486 -8.99 28.07 15.74
C ASP A 486 -8.82 29.60 15.89
N SER A 487 -9.60 30.37 15.13
CA SER A 487 -9.50 31.83 15.12
C SER A 487 -10.01 32.52 16.39
N ASN A 488 -10.66 31.78 17.28
CA ASN A 488 -11.09 32.26 18.59
C ASN A 488 -10.05 31.98 19.69
N HIS A 489 -8.90 31.40 19.34
CA HIS A 489 -7.77 31.13 20.23
C HIS A 489 -8.11 30.25 21.44
N ARG A 490 -8.99 29.26 21.22
CA ARG A 490 -9.48 28.36 22.28
C ARG A 490 -8.68 27.06 22.35
N PHE A 491 -8.27 26.56 21.19
CA PHE A 491 -7.60 25.26 21.08
C PHE A 491 -6.16 25.43 20.59
N PHE A 492 -5.27 24.60 21.14
CA PHE A 492 -3.86 24.58 20.81
C PHE A 492 -3.41 23.11 20.68
N SER A 493 -2.56 22.83 19.69
CA SER A 493 -2.07 21.49 19.38
C SER A 493 -0.57 21.49 19.12
N GLU A 494 0.08 20.35 19.34
CA GLU A 494 1.45 20.14 18.89
C GLU A 494 1.56 20.28 17.36
N HIS A 495 0.50 19.96 16.61
CA HIS A 495 0.44 20.08 15.14
C HIS A 495 0.65 21.51 14.68
N ALA A 496 -0.13 22.45 15.21
CA ALA A 496 -0.03 23.86 14.88
C ALA A 496 1.35 24.41 15.26
N GLN A 497 1.89 24.03 16.43
CA GLN A 497 3.22 24.50 16.84
C GLN A 497 4.32 23.95 15.95
N SER A 498 4.29 22.64 15.68
CA SER A 498 5.31 21.96 14.88
C SER A 498 5.36 22.53 13.47
N LEU A 499 4.20 22.69 12.83
CA LEU A 499 4.13 23.27 11.49
C LEU A 499 4.52 24.75 11.48
N ALA A 500 4.19 25.51 12.53
CA ALA A 500 4.58 26.91 12.62
C ALA A 500 6.10 27.07 12.71
N VAL A 501 6.77 26.25 13.55
CA VAL A 501 8.23 26.21 13.63
C VAL A 501 8.83 25.87 12.26
N LEU A 502 8.32 24.84 11.58
CA LEU A 502 8.79 24.45 10.25
C LEU A 502 8.51 25.53 9.19
N ALA A 503 7.46 26.33 9.36
CA ALA A 503 7.15 27.48 8.53
C ALA A 503 7.97 28.74 8.87
N GLY A 504 8.96 28.64 9.77
CA GLY A 504 9.88 29.72 10.10
C GLY A 504 9.48 30.60 11.29
N PHE A 505 8.40 30.26 12.00
CA PHE A 505 8.03 30.95 13.26
C PHE A 505 8.81 30.37 14.44
N SER A 506 10.07 30.75 14.56
CA SER A 506 11.04 30.13 15.49
C SER A 506 10.79 30.42 16.98
N ASP A 507 9.99 31.43 17.32
CA ASP A 507 9.67 31.82 18.70
C ASP A 507 8.54 30.99 19.34
N VAL A 508 7.93 30.08 18.59
CA VAL A 508 6.83 29.20 19.01
C VAL A 508 7.31 28.13 20.00
N LEU A 509 6.54 27.89 21.06
CA LEU A 509 6.84 26.85 22.07
C LEU A 509 6.27 25.48 21.68
N LEU A 510 7.08 24.43 21.76
CA LEU A 510 6.68 23.04 21.44
C LEU A 510 6.20 22.23 22.66
N ASP A 511 6.40 22.72 23.87
CA ASP A 511 6.21 21.99 25.14
C ASP A 511 5.29 22.71 26.13
N ALA A 512 4.43 23.62 25.63
CA ALA A 512 3.41 24.26 26.44
C ALA A 512 2.40 23.24 27.00
N SER A 513 1.85 23.52 28.18
CA SER A 513 0.82 22.69 28.79
C SER A 513 -0.51 22.79 28.04
N GLY A 514 -1.22 21.67 27.88
CA GLY A 514 -2.58 21.65 27.30
C GLY A 514 -2.61 21.60 25.78
N LEU A 515 -1.47 21.31 25.12
CA LEU A 515 -1.44 21.02 23.70
C LEU A 515 -2.05 19.64 23.43
N THR A 516 -2.92 19.55 22.42
CA THR A 516 -3.34 18.26 21.85
C THR A 516 -2.10 17.56 21.24
N PRO A 517 -1.76 16.33 21.65
CA PRO A 517 -0.54 15.68 21.19
C PRO A 517 -0.69 15.12 19.77
N CYS A 518 0.42 15.05 19.03
CA CYS A 518 0.52 14.34 17.74
C CYS A 518 0.41 12.83 17.91
N SER A 519 -0.25 12.16 16.96
CA SER A 519 -0.28 10.70 16.81
C SER A 519 1.07 10.17 16.28
N ILE A 520 1.13 8.87 15.95
CA ILE A 520 2.25 8.26 15.24
C ILE A 520 2.50 8.98 13.90
N TYR A 521 1.49 9.21 13.07
CA TYR A 521 1.64 9.88 11.77
C TYR A 521 2.33 11.24 11.90
N PHE A 522 1.75 12.11 12.72
CA PHE A 522 2.15 13.51 12.73
C PHE A 522 3.39 13.80 13.57
N SER A 523 3.79 12.84 14.42
CA SER A 523 5.00 12.97 15.22
C SER A 523 6.27 13.14 14.37
N TYR A 524 6.27 12.80 13.08
CA TYR A 524 7.34 13.15 12.13
C TYR A 524 7.60 14.66 12.12
N TYR A 525 6.54 15.46 11.95
CA TYR A 525 6.64 16.92 11.88
C TYR A 525 7.03 17.51 13.24
N TYR A 526 6.53 16.94 14.33
CA TYR A 526 6.94 17.31 15.69
C TYR A 526 8.44 17.09 15.93
N LEU A 527 8.97 15.93 15.54
CA LEU A 527 10.39 15.62 15.68
C LEU A 527 11.26 16.52 14.79
N CYS A 528 10.82 16.83 13.57
CA CYS A 528 11.46 17.82 12.72
C CYS A 528 11.49 19.22 13.36
N ALA A 529 10.39 19.66 13.97
CA ALA A 529 10.33 20.94 14.67
C ALA A 529 11.25 20.96 15.91
N CYS A 530 11.28 19.87 16.69
CA CYS A 530 12.19 19.73 17.82
C CYS A 530 13.66 19.83 17.37
N ARG A 531 14.02 19.14 16.28
CA ARG A 531 15.36 19.21 15.69
C ARG A 531 15.70 20.63 15.23
N ALA A 532 14.77 21.32 14.59
CA ALA A 532 14.95 22.71 14.16
C ALA A 532 15.20 23.68 15.33
N GLN A 533 14.65 23.39 16.51
CA GLN A 533 14.90 24.17 17.74
C GLN A 533 16.03 23.60 18.64
N GLY A 534 16.70 22.52 18.24
CA GLY A 534 17.74 21.87 19.05
C GLY A 534 17.21 21.23 20.34
N ARG A 535 15.93 20.83 20.38
CA ARG A 535 15.25 20.22 21.54
C ARG A 535 15.39 18.69 21.56
N GLU A 536 16.63 18.23 21.74
CA GLU A 536 16.96 16.79 21.86
C GLU A 536 16.25 16.11 23.04
N ASP A 537 15.93 16.87 24.10
CA ASP A 537 15.16 16.40 25.24
C ASP A 537 13.73 15.99 24.84
N LEU A 538 13.08 16.77 23.96
CA LEU A 538 11.74 16.49 23.45
C LEU A 538 11.75 15.33 22.46
N ILE A 539 12.78 15.23 21.61
CA ILE A 539 12.98 14.07 20.71
C ILE A 539 13.06 12.79 21.54
N ARG A 540 13.95 12.73 22.54
CA ARG A 540 14.11 11.54 23.40
C ARG A 540 12.81 11.19 24.13
N ARG A 541 12.09 12.20 24.63
CA ARG A 541 10.78 11.98 25.29
C ARG A 541 9.77 11.37 24.32
N ARG A 542 9.69 11.88 23.08
CA ARG A 542 8.77 11.35 22.06
C ARG A 542 9.12 9.91 21.65
N LEU A 543 10.40 9.62 21.44
CA LEU A 543 10.88 8.28 21.07
C LEU A 543 10.54 7.20 22.13
N SER A 544 10.42 7.57 23.41
CA SER A 544 10.03 6.63 24.47
C SER A 544 8.63 6.02 24.26
N LEU A 545 7.76 6.65 23.47
CA LEU A 545 6.45 6.09 23.11
C LEU A 545 6.61 4.86 22.19
N TRP A 546 7.53 4.89 21.22
CA TRP A 546 7.82 3.73 20.37
C TRP A 546 8.49 2.60 21.14
N GLU A 547 9.28 2.90 22.18
CA GLU A 547 9.80 1.86 23.06
C GLU A 547 8.68 1.12 23.80
N ASN A 548 7.59 1.83 24.18
CA ASN A 548 6.44 1.21 24.82
C ASN A 548 5.68 0.29 23.85
N VAL A 549 5.51 0.71 22.59
CA VAL A 549 4.93 -0.12 21.52
C VAL A 549 5.65 -1.48 21.43
N LEU A 550 6.99 -1.49 21.47
CA LEU A 550 7.75 -2.75 21.45
C LEU A 550 7.65 -3.58 22.75
N ARG A 551 7.24 -2.99 23.88
CA ARG A 551 6.97 -3.71 25.14
C ARG A 551 5.59 -4.37 25.13
N GLU A 552 4.71 -3.98 24.24
CA GLU A 552 3.39 -4.57 23.99
C GLU A 552 3.44 -5.80 23.06
N GLY A 553 4.64 -6.27 22.69
CA GLY A 553 4.82 -7.48 21.88
C GLY A 553 4.79 -7.27 20.37
N LEU A 554 4.68 -6.01 19.92
CA LEU A 554 4.73 -5.65 18.51
C LEU A 554 6.14 -5.82 17.91
N THR A 555 6.19 -6.27 16.66
CA THR A 555 7.44 -6.40 15.87
C THR A 555 7.56 -5.35 14.76
N THR A 556 6.45 -4.67 14.48
CA THR A 556 6.27 -3.54 13.56
C THR A 556 5.62 -2.38 14.31
N PHE A 557 5.46 -1.22 13.68
CA PHE A 557 4.79 -0.07 14.29
C PHE A 557 3.31 -0.01 13.90
N PRO A 558 2.42 0.29 14.86
CA PRO A 558 0.97 0.29 14.64
C PRO A 558 0.48 1.59 14.00
N GLU A 559 -0.80 1.61 13.64
CA GLU A 559 -1.50 2.78 13.13
C GLU A 559 -1.60 3.90 14.19
N GLU A 560 -1.91 3.54 15.44
CA GLU A 560 -2.11 4.46 16.56
C GLU A 560 -1.41 3.94 17.83
N PHE A 561 -1.15 4.83 18.79
CA PHE A 561 -0.71 4.41 20.12
C PHE A 561 -1.87 3.79 20.91
N GLY A 562 -1.59 2.74 21.68
CA GLY A 562 -2.59 2.08 22.53
C GLY A 562 -3.42 1.04 21.77
N VAL A 563 -4.75 1.11 21.91
CA VAL A 563 -5.66 0.20 21.19
C VAL A 563 -5.69 0.62 19.73
N THR A 564 -5.19 -0.26 18.87
CA THR A 564 -4.99 0.04 17.46
C THR A 564 -5.58 -1.07 16.59
N ARG A 565 -6.12 -0.65 15.44
CA ARG A 565 -6.61 -1.56 14.41
C ARG A 565 -5.46 -2.32 13.78
N SER A 566 -4.51 -1.62 13.14
CA SER A 566 -3.35 -2.25 12.49
C SER A 566 -2.10 -2.28 13.37
N ASP A 567 -1.48 -3.46 13.44
CA ASP A 567 -0.20 -3.67 14.13
C ASP A 567 1.02 -3.34 13.24
N CYS A 568 0.80 -3.09 11.95
CA CYS A 568 1.82 -2.73 10.97
C CYS A 568 1.32 -1.63 10.03
N HIS A 569 1.73 -0.38 10.28
CA HIS A 569 1.31 0.79 9.51
C HIS A 569 2.50 1.64 9.04
N ALA A 570 2.50 1.98 7.76
CA ALA A 570 3.58 2.63 7.02
C ALA A 570 4.10 3.90 7.69
N TRP A 571 3.17 4.76 8.12
CA TRP A 571 3.50 6.03 8.75
C TRP A 571 4.19 5.92 10.11
N GLY A 572 4.53 4.73 10.61
CA GLY A 572 5.38 4.56 11.78
C GLY A 572 6.87 4.44 11.44
N SER A 573 7.22 4.12 10.19
CA SER A 573 8.58 3.74 9.77
C SER A 573 9.61 4.88 9.83
N TYR A 574 9.17 6.14 9.70
CA TYR A 574 10.05 7.32 9.66
C TYR A 574 10.91 7.52 10.90
N ILE A 575 10.57 6.86 12.03
CA ILE A 575 11.36 6.93 13.26
C ILE A 575 12.83 6.63 13.02
N LEU A 576 13.14 5.80 12.01
CA LEU A 576 14.50 5.50 11.59
C LEU A 576 15.37 6.76 11.37
N LEU A 577 14.78 7.86 10.87
CA LEU A 577 15.44 9.15 10.61
C LEU A 577 15.87 9.90 11.88
N PHE A 578 15.43 9.45 13.05
CA PHE A 578 15.67 10.09 14.35
C PHE A 578 16.44 9.19 15.32
N LEU A 579 16.82 7.99 14.89
CA LEU A 579 17.60 7.05 15.69
C LEU A 579 19.11 7.24 15.41
N PRO A 580 19.96 7.28 16.45
CA PRO A 580 21.40 7.31 16.27
C PRO A 580 21.92 6.07 15.53
N GLY A 581 22.78 6.25 14.52
CA GLY A 581 23.46 5.16 13.81
C GLY A 581 22.55 4.29 12.92
N ALA A 582 21.31 4.70 12.64
CA ALA A 582 20.32 3.86 11.98
C ALA A 582 20.37 3.83 10.44
N GLY A 583 21.47 4.28 9.81
CA GLY A 583 21.63 4.34 8.34
C GLY A 583 23.06 4.06 7.87
N GLU A 584 23.91 3.53 8.74
CA GLU A 584 25.23 3.01 8.36
C GLU A 584 25.04 1.55 7.92
N THR A 585 24.63 1.34 6.67
CA THR A 585 24.69 0.01 6.02
C THR A 585 26.07 -0.26 5.45
#